data_AF-A0A6J2PQD2-F1
#
_entry.id   AF-A0A6J2PQD2-F1
#
_cell.length_a   1.000
_cell.length_b   1.000
_cell.length_c   1.000
_cell.angle_alpha   90.00
_cell.angle_beta   90.00
_cell.angle_gamma   90.00
#
_symmetry.space_group_name_H-M   'P 1'
#
loop_
_entity.id
_entity.type
_entity.pdbx_description
1 polymer ?
#
loop_
_entity_poly.entity_id
_entity_poly.type
_entity_poly.pdbx_seq_one_letter_code
_entity_poly.pdbx_strand_id
1 'polypeptide(L)'
;MALIMLSGCVLVIPVFAFFTFLFCPGALLKAYNWYLRRSLRLVVHYSHNGSYRFCYCSRGTPGGATPSVLMLHGFSATKDMWLPIIKYLPRNQHIVCVDMPGHEGTTRTGAEDYCIQGQVARIHQFVQSIGLDKRPFHLVGTSMGGNVAGVYAAHYPAYLSSVTLVCPAGLVYPTESEFIVRLREMEKTQLEESIPLIPSTPKELDAMLKLCCYTPLNLPRQILRGLLANRIPNNDFYKEVFMEIVGEKSRHSLQENLHLITSAVQVIWGMEDQVVDVSGAAVLQAALPNCQVELLDNCGHSVMLERPRKAAKLIMDFLYAQGVSSENTKKLS
;
A
#
# COMPACT_ATOMS: atom_id res chain seq x y z
N MET A 1 -8.61 32.24 39.87
CA MET A 1 -9.56 31.69 38.88
C MET A 1 -8.89 31.16 37.61
N ALA A 2 -7.89 31.85 37.02
CA ALA A 2 -7.19 31.37 35.81
C ALA A 2 -6.37 30.08 36.01
N LEU A 3 -5.78 29.84 37.19
CA LEU A 3 -4.98 28.64 37.47
C LEU A 3 -5.82 27.35 37.56
N ILE A 4 -7.08 27.46 38.04
CA ILE A 4 -8.01 26.32 38.19
C ILE A 4 -8.60 25.90 36.83
N MET A 5 -8.81 26.86 35.92
CA MET A 5 -9.21 26.59 34.53
C MET A 5 -8.12 25.83 33.76
N LEU A 6 -6.84 26.18 33.95
CA LEU A 6 -5.71 25.47 33.36
C LEU A 6 -5.55 24.04 33.90
N SER A 7 -5.69 23.81 35.22
CA SER A 7 -5.63 22.46 35.79
C SER A 7 -6.83 21.58 35.42
N GLY A 8 -8.02 22.16 35.26
CA GLY A 8 -9.22 21.45 34.80
C GLY A 8 -9.05 20.94 33.37
N CYS A 9 -8.57 21.77 32.45
CA CYS A 9 -8.29 21.37 31.07
C CYS A 9 -7.19 20.30 30.95
N VAL A 10 -6.19 20.32 31.85
CA VAL A 10 -5.09 19.33 31.86
C VAL A 10 -5.56 17.93 32.25
N LEU A 11 -6.60 17.79 33.07
CA LEU A 11 -7.19 16.48 33.42
C LEU A 11 -8.33 16.06 32.47
N VAL A 12 -9.06 17.01 31.87
CA VAL A 12 -10.15 16.71 30.93
C VAL A 12 -9.65 15.98 29.69
N ILE A 13 -8.50 16.38 29.12
CA ILE A 13 -7.98 15.76 27.88
C ILE A 13 -7.57 14.29 28.12
N PRO A 14 -6.74 13.94 29.14
CA PRO A 14 -6.41 12.56 29.45
C PRO A 14 -7.64 11.72 29.81
N VAL A 15 -8.57 12.27 30.59
CA VAL A 15 -9.82 11.57 30.96
C VAL A 15 -10.66 11.30 29.72
N PHE A 16 -10.88 12.31 28.87
CA PHE A 16 -11.62 12.15 27.62
C PHE A 16 -10.93 11.17 26.66
N ALA A 17 -9.60 11.21 26.54
CA ALA A 17 -8.83 10.26 25.74
C ALA A 17 -8.94 8.83 26.29
N PHE A 18 -8.92 8.67 27.61
CA PHE A 18 -9.12 7.38 28.28
C PHE A 18 -10.52 6.82 28.01
N PHE A 19 -11.57 7.62 28.21
CA PHE A 19 -12.95 7.22 27.90
C PHE A 19 -13.12 6.90 26.40
N THR A 20 -12.55 7.73 25.51
CA THR A 20 -12.57 7.47 24.06
C THR A 20 -11.84 6.17 23.73
N PHE A 21 -10.70 5.90 24.35
CA PHE A 21 -9.98 4.64 24.17
C PHE A 21 -10.83 3.44 24.60
N LEU A 22 -11.56 3.55 25.71
CA LEU A 22 -12.42 2.47 26.22
C LEU A 22 -13.68 2.23 25.37
N PHE A 23 -14.37 3.29 24.95
CA PHE A 23 -15.69 3.19 24.33
C PHE A 23 -15.69 3.39 22.81
N CYS A 24 -14.73 4.14 22.27
CA CYS A 24 -14.62 4.46 20.84
C CYS A 24 -13.17 4.38 20.33
N PRO A 25 -12.46 3.25 20.50
CA PRO A 25 -11.03 3.14 20.17
C PRO A 25 -10.73 3.43 18.69
N GLY A 26 -11.68 3.15 17.78
CA GLY A 26 -11.54 3.46 16.36
C GLY A 26 -11.43 4.96 16.07
N ALA A 27 -12.16 5.80 16.82
CA ALA A 27 -12.09 7.26 16.71
C ALA A 27 -10.71 7.78 17.16
N LEU A 28 -10.16 7.22 18.24
CA LEU A 28 -8.82 7.55 18.71
C LEU A 28 -7.74 7.20 17.67
N LEU A 29 -7.86 6.05 17.00
CA LEU A 29 -6.94 5.66 15.92
C LEU A 29 -7.05 6.59 14.70
N LYS A 30 -8.27 6.99 14.32
CA LYS A 30 -8.47 7.97 13.23
C LYS A 30 -7.85 9.33 13.59
N ALA A 31 -8.01 9.78 14.83
CA ALA A 31 -7.39 11.00 15.34
C ALA A 31 -5.85 10.90 15.38
N TYR A 32 -5.33 9.75 15.78
CA TYR A 32 -3.89 9.48 15.75
C TYR A 32 -3.32 9.51 14.33
N ASN A 33 -3.97 8.85 13.36
CA ASN A 33 -3.56 8.91 11.96
C ASN A 33 -3.67 10.34 11.39
N TRP A 34 -4.70 11.09 11.77
CA TRP A 34 -4.82 12.51 11.41
C TRP A 34 -3.64 13.34 11.94
N TYR A 35 -3.26 13.13 13.19
CA TYR A 35 -2.11 13.79 13.80
C TYR A 35 -0.81 13.41 13.07
N LEU A 36 -0.60 12.12 12.78
CA LEU A 36 0.57 11.66 12.03
C LEU A 36 0.66 12.26 10.63
N ARG A 37 -0.46 12.31 9.88
CA ARG A 37 -0.48 12.98 8.58
C ARG A 37 -0.03 14.43 8.69
N ARG A 38 -0.59 15.17 9.65
CA ARG A 38 -0.27 16.59 9.86
C ARG A 38 1.19 16.80 10.26
N SER A 39 1.74 15.97 11.16
CA SER A 39 3.14 16.06 11.58
C SER A 39 4.12 15.73 10.44
N LEU A 40 3.69 14.91 9.48
CA LEU A 40 4.43 14.56 8.26
C LEU A 40 4.18 15.51 7.08
N ARG A 41 3.38 16.58 7.29
CA ARG A 41 2.96 17.56 6.28
C ARG A 41 2.14 16.95 5.13
N LEU A 42 1.50 15.82 5.37
CA LEU A 42 0.54 15.22 4.44
C LEU A 42 -0.81 15.93 4.60
N VAL A 43 -1.36 16.35 3.47
CA VAL A 43 -2.69 16.92 3.37
C VAL A 43 -3.57 15.94 2.61
N VAL A 44 -4.81 15.75 3.06
CA VAL A 44 -5.79 14.89 2.37
C VAL A 44 -6.48 15.73 1.29
N HIS A 45 -6.59 15.15 0.11
CA HIS A 45 -7.15 15.77 -1.08
C HIS A 45 -8.18 14.84 -1.72
N TYR A 46 -9.03 15.45 -2.54
CA TYR A 46 -9.96 14.75 -3.40
C TYR A 46 -9.77 15.23 -4.82
N SER A 47 -9.62 14.30 -5.77
CA SER A 47 -9.67 14.60 -7.20
C SER A 47 -10.86 13.88 -7.82
N HIS A 48 -11.29 14.37 -8.99
CA HIS A 48 -12.45 13.84 -9.68
C HIS A 48 -12.11 13.55 -11.13
N ASN A 49 -12.63 12.44 -11.65
CA ASN A 49 -12.71 12.14 -13.06
C ASN A 49 -14.18 11.81 -13.37
N GLY A 50 -14.91 12.77 -13.95
CA GLY A 50 -16.37 12.73 -14.01
C GLY A 50 -16.99 12.66 -12.61
N SER A 51 -17.88 11.69 -12.38
CA SER A 51 -18.48 11.42 -11.06
C SER A 51 -17.60 10.61 -10.11
N TYR A 52 -16.48 10.07 -10.60
CA TYR A 52 -15.60 9.22 -9.80
C TYR A 52 -14.64 10.09 -8.97
N ARG A 53 -14.75 10.02 -7.64
CA ARG A 53 -13.87 10.73 -6.70
C ARG A 53 -12.77 9.82 -6.17
N PHE A 54 -11.52 10.27 -6.28
CA PHE A 54 -10.36 9.66 -5.62
C PHE A 54 -10.04 10.38 -4.31
N CYS A 55 -9.68 9.62 -3.28
CA CYS A 55 -9.17 10.14 -2.01
C CYS A 55 -7.70 9.82 -1.89
N TYR A 56 -6.87 10.83 -1.64
CA TYR A 56 -5.43 10.65 -1.50
C TYR A 56 -4.87 11.62 -0.48
N CYS A 57 -3.62 11.41 -0.06
CA CYS A 57 -2.87 12.41 0.65
C CYS A 57 -1.56 12.69 -0.07
N SER A 58 -1.09 13.93 0.02
CA SER A 58 0.18 14.31 -0.58
C SER A 58 0.92 15.31 0.28
N ARG A 59 2.24 15.39 0.04
CA ARG A 59 3.12 16.43 0.60
C ARG A 59 4.18 16.80 -0.43
N GLY A 60 4.83 17.94 -0.20
CA GLY A 60 5.82 18.48 -1.13
C GLY A 60 5.16 19.06 -2.37
N THR A 61 5.97 19.46 -3.34
CA THR A 61 5.49 20.05 -4.60
C THR A 61 6.09 19.29 -5.77
N PRO A 62 5.30 18.99 -6.83
CA PRO A 62 5.84 18.32 -8.01
C PRO A 62 6.92 19.16 -8.68
N GLY A 63 7.80 18.51 -9.44
CA GLY A 63 8.83 19.18 -10.23
C GLY A 63 10.07 19.64 -9.47
N GLY A 64 10.32 19.09 -8.28
CA GLY A 64 11.59 19.21 -7.59
C GLY A 64 12.74 18.47 -8.27
N ALA A 65 13.89 18.39 -7.59
CA ALA A 65 15.11 17.75 -8.11
C ALA A 65 14.95 16.23 -8.37
N THR A 66 13.96 15.59 -7.76
CA THR A 66 13.63 14.19 -7.97
C THR A 66 12.22 14.00 -8.51
N PRO A 67 11.96 12.91 -9.24
CA PRO A 67 10.62 12.55 -9.67
C PRO A 67 9.65 12.45 -8.48
N SER A 68 8.39 12.78 -8.70
CA SER A 68 7.32 12.55 -7.72
C SER A 68 7.21 11.05 -7.42
N VAL A 69 6.77 10.68 -6.21
CA VAL A 69 6.54 9.27 -5.84
C VAL A 69 5.05 9.03 -5.62
N LEU A 70 4.45 8.14 -6.41
CA LEU A 70 3.09 7.63 -6.21
C LEU A 70 3.15 6.27 -5.50
N MET A 71 2.34 6.10 -4.45
CA MET A 71 2.34 4.90 -3.61
C MET A 71 0.97 4.21 -3.59
N LEU A 72 0.94 2.94 -4.00
CA LEU A 72 -0.25 2.10 -4.13
C LEU A 72 -0.26 1.03 -3.02
N HIS A 73 -1.19 1.14 -2.07
CA HIS A 73 -1.26 0.22 -0.93
C HIS A 73 -1.77 -1.18 -1.31
N GLY A 74 -1.57 -2.15 -0.42
CA GLY A 74 -2.04 -3.53 -0.57
C GLY A 74 -3.54 -3.70 -0.32
N PHE A 75 -4.05 -4.91 -0.53
CA PHE A 75 -5.46 -5.24 -0.34
C PHE A 75 -5.92 -4.94 1.11
N SER A 76 -7.13 -4.40 1.27
CA SER A 76 -7.77 -4.04 2.55
C SER A 76 -7.03 -2.98 3.39
N ALA A 77 -5.95 -2.42 2.86
CA ALA A 77 -5.21 -1.33 3.48
C ALA A 77 -5.75 0.03 3.05
N THR A 78 -5.04 1.09 3.41
CA THR A 78 -5.40 2.48 3.12
C THR A 78 -4.14 3.27 2.79
N LYS A 79 -4.27 4.51 2.29
CA LYS A 79 -3.12 5.42 2.09
C LYS A 79 -2.29 5.65 3.35
N ASP A 80 -2.85 5.45 4.55
CA ASP A 80 -2.13 5.63 5.82
C ASP A 80 -1.10 4.51 6.09
N MET A 81 -1.15 3.39 5.35
CA MET A 81 -0.14 2.33 5.42
C MET A 81 1.29 2.85 5.21
N TRP A 82 1.43 3.97 4.49
CA TRP A 82 2.71 4.57 4.14
C TRP A 82 3.27 5.52 5.22
N LEU A 83 2.49 5.91 6.22
CA LEU A 83 2.94 6.83 7.28
C LEU A 83 4.24 6.38 7.98
N PRO A 84 4.44 5.09 8.31
CA PRO A 84 5.68 4.62 8.93
C PRO A 84 6.92 4.84 8.05
N ILE A 85 6.81 4.85 6.72
CA ILE A 85 7.95 5.07 5.83
C ILE A 85 8.16 6.55 5.53
N ILE A 86 7.06 7.32 5.37
CA ILE A 86 7.11 8.74 4.97
C ILE A 86 7.89 9.58 5.99
N LYS A 87 7.88 9.18 7.26
CA LYS A 87 8.68 9.81 8.33
C LYS A 87 10.19 9.76 8.09
N TYR A 88 10.68 8.83 7.25
CA TYR A 88 12.08 8.69 6.89
C TYR A 88 12.43 9.24 5.49
N LEU A 89 11.43 9.68 4.72
CA LEU A 89 11.63 10.25 3.39
C LEU A 89 12.00 11.75 3.48
N PRO A 90 12.82 12.28 2.54
CA PRO A 90 13.17 13.70 2.50
C PRO A 90 11.94 14.60 2.52
N ARG A 91 11.95 15.66 3.34
CA ARG A 91 10.77 16.52 3.56
C ARG A 91 10.29 17.25 2.31
N ASN A 92 11.17 17.48 1.34
CA ASN A 92 10.90 18.14 0.07
C ASN A 92 10.52 17.17 -1.07
N GLN A 93 10.65 15.85 -0.86
CA GLN A 93 10.21 14.86 -1.83
C GLN A 93 8.68 14.96 -1.99
N HIS A 94 8.23 15.13 -3.24
CA HIS A 94 6.80 15.08 -3.55
C HIS A 94 6.32 13.64 -3.45
N ILE A 95 5.39 13.38 -2.52
CA ILE A 95 4.81 12.06 -2.24
C ILE A 95 3.30 12.15 -2.43
N VAL A 96 2.72 11.15 -3.08
CA VAL A 96 1.30 10.95 -3.27
C VAL A 96 0.93 9.53 -2.82
N CYS A 97 0.01 9.41 -1.88
CA CYS A 97 -0.53 8.11 -1.42
C CYS A 97 -2.03 8.10 -1.64
N VAL A 98 -2.52 7.19 -2.48
CA VAL A 98 -3.93 7.11 -2.87
C VAL A 98 -4.61 5.98 -2.13
N ASP A 99 -5.87 6.18 -1.71
CA ASP A 99 -6.74 5.06 -1.38
C ASP A 99 -7.13 4.39 -2.71
N MET A 100 -6.71 3.16 -2.92
CA MET A 100 -6.93 2.41 -4.16
C MET A 100 -8.43 2.31 -4.48
N PRO A 101 -8.83 2.22 -5.77
CA PRO A 101 -10.20 1.91 -6.16
C PRO A 101 -10.79 0.78 -5.31
N GLY A 102 -11.98 1.03 -4.77
CA GLY A 102 -12.67 0.13 -3.85
C GLY A 102 -12.35 0.32 -2.36
N HIS A 103 -11.36 1.15 -2.01
CA HIS A 103 -10.90 1.31 -0.64
C HIS A 103 -11.23 2.71 -0.07
N GLU A 104 -11.66 2.70 1.19
CA GLU A 104 -11.81 3.88 2.04
C GLU A 104 -12.51 5.10 1.39
N GLY A 105 -11.78 6.21 1.19
CA GLY A 105 -12.36 7.48 0.75
C GLY A 105 -12.58 7.59 -0.76
N THR A 106 -12.07 6.64 -1.54
CA THR A 106 -12.22 6.58 -3.01
C THR A 106 -13.56 5.94 -3.36
N THR A 107 -14.17 6.46 -4.43
CA THR A 107 -15.50 6.04 -4.88
C THR A 107 -15.55 4.55 -5.19
N ARG A 108 -16.68 3.93 -4.87
CA ARG A 108 -16.98 2.54 -5.19
C ARG A 108 -17.96 2.50 -6.36
N THR A 109 -17.56 1.87 -7.46
CA THR A 109 -18.32 1.48 -8.64
C THR A 109 -18.53 -0.05 -8.68
N GLY A 110 -19.03 -0.60 -9.80
CA GLY A 110 -19.33 -2.03 -9.96
C GLY A 110 -18.09 -2.93 -10.02
N ALA A 111 -18.31 -4.25 -9.91
CA ALA A 111 -17.27 -5.25 -9.71
C ALA A 111 -16.17 -5.26 -10.78
N GLU A 112 -16.51 -5.09 -12.06
CA GLU A 112 -15.56 -5.17 -13.18
C GLU A 112 -14.43 -4.14 -13.10
N ASP A 113 -14.65 -3.02 -12.41
CA ASP A 113 -13.63 -1.98 -12.19
C ASP A 113 -12.53 -2.41 -11.19
N TYR A 114 -12.70 -3.53 -10.47
CA TYR A 114 -11.77 -3.99 -9.42
C TYR A 114 -10.86 -5.13 -9.80
N CYS A 115 -11.02 -5.73 -10.98
CA CYS A 115 -9.97 -6.56 -11.56
C CYS A 115 -8.69 -5.72 -11.72
N ILE A 116 -7.52 -6.37 -11.86
CA ILE A 116 -6.23 -5.65 -11.89
C ILE A 116 -6.16 -4.65 -13.03
N GLN A 117 -6.70 -4.98 -14.21
CA GLN A 117 -6.73 -4.08 -15.36
C GLN A 117 -7.67 -2.88 -15.11
N GLY A 118 -8.81 -3.10 -14.44
CA GLY A 118 -9.72 -2.05 -14.00
C GLY A 118 -9.06 -1.10 -13.00
N GLN A 119 -8.37 -1.66 -11.99
CA GLN A 119 -7.56 -0.91 -11.03
C GLN A 119 -6.50 -0.05 -11.75
N VAL A 120 -5.76 -0.62 -12.69
CA VAL A 120 -4.76 0.09 -13.50
C VAL A 120 -5.38 1.26 -14.28
N ALA A 121 -6.52 1.04 -14.95
CA ALA A 121 -7.22 2.09 -15.68
C ALA A 121 -7.67 3.24 -14.75
N ARG A 122 -8.22 2.91 -13.58
CA ARG A 122 -8.62 3.90 -12.57
C ARG A 122 -7.43 4.65 -11.98
N ILE A 123 -6.31 3.98 -11.74
CA ILE A 123 -5.08 4.65 -11.30
C ILE A 123 -4.53 5.57 -12.39
N HIS A 124 -4.61 5.19 -13.67
CA HIS A 124 -4.21 6.08 -14.76
C HIS A 124 -5.11 7.34 -14.82
N GLN A 125 -6.43 7.17 -14.68
CA GLN A 125 -7.36 8.30 -14.58
C GLN A 125 -7.05 9.20 -13.37
N PHE A 126 -6.66 8.62 -12.23
CA PHE A 126 -6.22 9.36 -11.06
C PHE A 126 -4.97 10.18 -11.36
N VAL A 127 -3.93 9.55 -11.93
CA VAL A 127 -2.67 10.18 -12.33
C VAL A 127 -2.93 11.41 -13.22
N GLN A 128 -3.81 11.27 -14.23
CA GLN A 128 -4.24 12.38 -15.09
C GLN A 128 -4.99 13.47 -14.32
N SER A 129 -5.92 13.09 -13.43
CA SER A 129 -6.76 14.03 -12.68
C SER A 129 -5.97 14.96 -11.76
N ILE A 130 -4.81 14.51 -11.27
CA ILE A 130 -3.92 15.31 -10.41
C ILE A 130 -2.74 15.93 -11.18
N GLY A 131 -2.67 15.71 -12.50
CA GLY A 131 -1.59 16.19 -13.37
C GLY A 131 -0.23 15.57 -13.09
N LEU A 132 -0.19 14.35 -12.54
CA LEU A 132 1.06 13.64 -12.25
C LEU A 132 1.71 13.08 -13.53
N ASP A 133 0.91 12.87 -14.58
CA ASP A 133 1.31 12.49 -15.94
C ASP A 133 2.13 13.56 -16.68
N LYS A 134 2.15 14.81 -16.20
CA LYS A 134 2.90 15.91 -16.83
C LYS A 134 4.41 15.70 -16.83
N ARG A 135 4.93 14.82 -15.97
CA ARG A 135 6.35 14.46 -15.88
C ARG A 135 6.46 12.99 -15.46
N PRO A 136 7.51 12.27 -15.89
CA PRO A 136 7.76 10.93 -15.37
C PRO A 136 7.84 10.92 -13.85
N PHE A 137 7.20 9.93 -13.22
CA PHE A 137 7.16 9.76 -11.77
C PHE A 137 7.61 8.34 -11.37
N HIS A 138 7.98 8.18 -10.11
CA HIS A 138 8.31 6.88 -9.54
C HIS A 138 7.07 6.25 -8.94
N LEU A 139 6.78 5.00 -9.32
CA LEU A 139 5.64 4.26 -8.82
C LEU A 139 6.08 3.21 -7.80
N VAL A 140 5.47 3.20 -6.62
CA VAL A 140 5.71 2.19 -5.59
C VAL A 140 4.42 1.46 -5.32
N GLY A 141 4.43 0.13 -5.39
CA GLY A 141 3.26 -0.69 -5.10
C GLY A 141 3.60 -1.83 -4.16
N THR A 142 2.71 -2.14 -3.22
CA THR A 142 2.86 -3.31 -2.33
C THR A 142 1.73 -4.31 -2.48
N SER A 143 2.03 -5.62 -2.51
CA SER A 143 1.01 -6.67 -2.58
C SER A 143 0.09 -6.50 -3.80
N MET A 144 -1.23 -6.42 -3.61
CA MET A 144 -2.20 -5.99 -4.64
C MET A 144 -1.77 -4.71 -5.38
N GLY A 145 -1.34 -3.67 -4.65
CA GLY A 145 -0.83 -2.44 -5.25
C GLY A 145 0.46 -2.65 -6.03
N GLY A 146 1.25 -3.68 -5.70
CA GLY A 146 2.43 -4.12 -6.46
C GLY A 146 2.04 -4.78 -7.78
N ASN A 147 1.00 -5.63 -7.78
CA ASN A 147 0.43 -6.18 -9.01
C ASN A 147 -0.03 -5.04 -9.95
N VAL A 148 -0.85 -4.11 -9.42
CA VAL A 148 -1.31 -2.93 -10.16
C VAL A 148 -0.12 -2.08 -10.64
N ALA A 149 0.90 -1.86 -9.82
CA ALA A 149 2.07 -1.07 -10.20
C ALA A 149 2.87 -1.70 -11.36
N GLY A 150 3.07 -3.02 -11.33
CA GLY A 150 3.79 -3.71 -12.39
C GLY A 150 2.99 -3.77 -13.70
N VAL A 151 1.68 -4.03 -13.63
CA VAL A 151 0.79 -3.98 -14.81
C VAL A 151 0.69 -2.54 -15.33
N TYR A 152 0.65 -1.52 -14.47
CA TYR A 152 0.73 -0.12 -14.88
C TYR A 152 2.05 0.16 -15.63
N ALA A 153 3.18 -0.36 -15.15
CA ALA A 153 4.48 -0.19 -15.80
C ALA A 153 4.54 -0.86 -17.19
N ALA A 154 3.81 -1.96 -17.40
CA ALA A 154 3.68 -2.62 -18.70
C ALA A 154 2.88 -1.78 -19.70
N HIS A 155 1.78 -1.17 -19.27
CA HIS A 155 0.85 -0.47 -20.17
C HIS A 155 1.13 1.03 -20.33
N TYR A 156 1.73 1.66 -19.33
CA TYR A 156 1.97 3.10 -19.27
C TYR A 156 3.44 3.47 -18.98
N PRO A 157 4.45 2.81 -19.61
CA PRO A 157 5.86 3.00 -19.26
C PRO A 157 6.36 4.43 -19.48
N ALA A 158 5.79 5.15 -20.46
CA ALA A 158 6.17 6.53 -20.80
C ALA A 158 5.96 7.53 -19.64
N TYR A 159 5.11 7.21 -18.67
CA TYR A 159 4.83 8.07 -17.52
C TYR A 159 5.69 7.74 -16.31
N LEU A 160 6.52 6.70 -16.38
CA LEU A 160 7.31 6.24 -15.25
C LEU A 160 8.79 6.59 -15.41
N SER A 161 9.38 7.16 -14.37
CA SER A 161 10.84 7.20 -14.24
C SER A 161 11.39 5.82 -13.83
N SER A 162 10.65 5.11 -12.97
CA SER A 162 10.97 3.77 -12.48
C SER A 162 9.82 3.23 -11.62
N VAL A 163 9.85 1.95 -11.29
CA VAL A 163 8.85 1.28 -10.44
C VAL A 163 9.52 0.46 -9.33
N THR A 164 9.01 0.53 -8.11
CA THR A 164 9.38 -0.36 -7.00
C THR A 164 8.20 -1.26 -6.64
N LEU A 165 8.41 -2.57 -6.73
CA LEU A 165 7.45 -3.61 -6.37
C LEU A 165 7.82 -4.20 -5.01
N VAL A 166 6.92 -4.11 -4.03
CA VAL A 166 7.17 -4.59 -2.67
C VAL A 166 6.26 -5.76 -2.33
N CYS A 167 6.81 -6.96 -2.26
CA CYS A 167 6.04 -8.21 -2.15
C CYS A 167 4.82 -8.24 -3.10
N PRO A 168 4.97 -7.97 -4.41
CA PRO A 168 3.84 -7.87 -5.33
C PRO A 168 3.04 -9.17 -5.43
N ALA A 169 1.71 -9.04 -5.49
CA ALA A 169 0.83 -10.12 -5.93
C ALA A 169 0.90 -10.30 -7.47
N GLY A 170 0.12 -11.24 -8.03
CA GLY A 170 -0.04 -11.35 -9.48
C GLY A 170 0.97 -12.24 -10.19
N LEU A 171 1.77 -13.01 -9.47
CA LEU A 171 2.76 -13.93 -10.01
C LEU A 171 2.31 -15.38 -9.86
N VAL A 172 2.92 -16.27 -10.67
CA VAL A 172 2.91 -17.71 -10.39
C VAL A 172 4.12 -18.01 -9.52
N TYR A 173 3.89 -18.26 -8.23
CA TYR A 173 4.95 -18.51 -7.26
C TYR A 173 5.43 -19.97 -7.34
N PRO A 174 6.75 -20.23 -7.44
CA PRO A 174 7.29 -21.59 -7.38
C PRO A 174 6.99 -22.32 -6.08
N THR A 175 6.87 -21.60 -4.97
CA THR A 175 6.54 -22.15 -3.66
C THR A 175 5.22 -21.53 -3.17
N GLU A 176 4.36 -22.36 -2.60
CA GLU A 176 3.09 -21.89 -2.03
C GLU A 176 3.30 -21.28 -0.66
N SER A 177 2.74 -20.09 -0.44
CA SER A 177 2.69 -19.47 0.88
C SER A 177 1.55 -20.07 1.72
N GLU A 178 1.63 -19.91 3.04
CA GLU A 178 0.57 -20.29 3.99
C GLU A 178 -0.79 -19.70 3.58
N PHE A 179 -0.81 -18.43 3.14
CA PHE A 179 -2.05 -17.79 2.68
C PHE A 179 -2.64 -18.46 1.44
N ILE A 180 -1.81 -18.79 0.45
CA ILE A 180 -2.27 -19.42 -0.80
C ILE A 180 -2.78 -20.83 -0.55
N VAL A 181 -2.14 -21.58 0.36
CA VAL A 181 -2.63 -22.89 0.80
C VAL A 181 -4.04 -22.77 1.40
N ARG A 182 -4.22 -21.84 2.35
CA ARG A 182 -5.54 -21.60 2.97
C ARG A 182 -6.59 -21.17 1.94
N LEU A 183 -6.23 -20.28 1.01
CA LEU A 183 -7.15 -19.82 -0.03
C LEU A 183 -7.64 -20.99 -0.90
N ARG A 184 -6.74 -21.88 -1.31
CA ARG A 184 -7.09 -23.08 -2.09
C ARG A 184 -7.97 -24.04 -1.30
N GLU A 185 -7.71 -24.21 0.00
CA GLU A 185 -8.55 -25.04 0.87
C GLU A 185 -9.98 -24.48 1.00
N MET A 186 -10.12 -23.16 1.13
CA MET A 186 -11.41 -22.48 1.12
C MET A 186 -12.17 -22.70 -0.20
N GLU A 187 -11.48 -22.54 -1.34
CA GLU A 187 -12.07 -22.78 -2.67
C GLU A 187 -12.57 -24.23 -2.83
N LYS A 188 -11.80 -25.21 -2.34
CA LYS A 188 -12.17 -26.63 -2.42
C LYS A 188 -13.35 -27.00 -1.53
N THR A 189 -13.42 -26.42 -0.34
CA THR A 189 -14.41 -26.81 0.67
C THR A 189 -15.74 -26.08 0.52
N GLN A 190 -15.79 -24.99 -0.27
CA GLN A 190 -16.95 -24.10 -0.42
C GLN A 190 -17.52 -23.60 0.92
N LEU A 191 -16.73 -23.67 1.98
CA LEU A 191 -17.13 -23.18 3.29
C LEU A 191 -17.10 -21.66 3.25
N GLU A 192 -18.13 -21.03 3.82
CA GLU A 192 -18.15 -19.59 4.14
C GLU A 192 -17.17 -19.28 5.29
N GLU A 193 -15.91 -19.69 5.16
CA GLU A 193 -14.87 -19.37 6.12
C GLU A 193 -14.42 -17.92 5.99
N SER A 194 -13.93 -17.37 7.10
CA SER A 194 -13.38 -16.01 7.13
C SER A 194 -12.18 -15.90 6.19
N ILE A 195 -12.25 -15.01 5.20
CA ILE A 195 -11.10 -14.69 4.35
C ILE A 195 -9.98 -14.13 5.24
N PRO A 196 -8.76 -14.73 5.27
CA PRO A 196 -7.71 -14.37 6.23
C PRO A 196 -7.30 -12.89 6.23
N LEU A 197 -7.48 -12.20 5.10
CA LEU A 197 -7.16 -10.78 4.93
C LEU A 197 -8.36 -9.84 5.18
N ILE A 198 -9.51 -10.36 5.60
CA ILE A 198 -10.74 -9.62 5.91
C ILE A 198 -11.25 -10.02 7.31
N PRO A 199 -10.51 -9.66 8.38
CA PRO A 199 -10.89 -10.04 9.74
C PRO A 199 -12.16 -9.32 10.19
N SER A 200 -13.01 -10.05 10.89
CA SER A 200 -14.25 -9.56 11.53
C SER A 200 -14.19 -9.71 13.05
N THR A 201 -13.26 -10.50 13.59
CA THR A 201 -13.04 -10.68 15.04
C THR A 201 -11.62 -10.32 15.47
N PRO A 202 -11.37 -10.00 16.77
CA PRO A 202 -10.01 -9.75 17.27
C PRO A 202 -9.05 -10.93 17.07
N LYS A 203 -9.58 -12.16 17.10
CA LYS A 203 -8.80 -13.38 16.84
C LYS A 203 -8.38 -13.46 15.38
N GLU A 204 -9.29 -13.18 14.45
CA GLU A 204 -8.96 -13.12 13.01
C GLU A 204 -7.99 -11.98 12.71
N LEU A 205 -8.14 -10.80 13.34
CA LEU A 205 -7.20 -9.70 13.14
C LEU A 205 -5.80 -10.07 13.64
N ASP A 206 -5.69 -10.71 14.81
CA ASP A 206 -4.41 -11.23 15.32
C ASP A 206 -3.80 -12.27 14.37
N ALA A 207 -4.61 -13.19 13.83
CA ALA A 207 -4.17 -14.16 12.84
C ALA A 207 -3.69 -13.50 11.55
N MET A 208 -4.40 -12.49 11.04
CA MET A 208 -3.99 -11.69 9.89
C MET A 208 -2.65 -10.99 10.15
N LEU A 209 -2.45 -10.40 11.33
CA LEU A 209 -1.19 -9.73 11.66
C LEU A 209 -0.01 -10.72 11.74
N LYS A 210 -0.21 -11.92 12.28
CA LYS A 210 0.79 -13.00 12.30
C LYS A 210 1.12 -13.54 10.93
N LEU A 211 0.15 -13.57 10.02
CA LEU A 211 0.36 -13.93 8.63
C LEU A 211 1.17 -12.85 7.89
N CYS A 212 0.87 -11.58 8.16
CA CYS A 212 1.47 -10.46 7.44
C CYS A 212 2.80 -9.95 8.02
N CYS A 213 3.16 -10.30 9.26
CA CYS A 213 4.38 -9.81 9.92
C CYS A 213 5.21 -10.98 10.46
N TYR A 214 6.52 -10.94 10.23
CA TYR A 214 7.45 -11.87 10.88
C TYR A 214 7.51 -11.62 12.39
N THR A 215 7.66 -10.35 12.78
CA THR A 215 7.74 -9.94 14.18
C THR A 215 6.33 -9.84 14.77
N PRO A 216 5.96 -10.63 15.79
CA PRO A 216 4.63 -10.55 16.38
C PRO A 216 4.32 -9.18 16.97
N LEU A 217 3.18 -8.61 16.58
CA LEU A 217 2.71 -7.33 17.10
C LEU A 217 1.86 -7.57 18.36
N ASN A 218 2.46 -7.37 19.53
CA ASN A 218 1.76 -7.47 20.82
C ASN A 218 0.89 -6.22 21.05
N LEU A 219 -0.27 -6.16 20.38
CA LEU A 219 -1.22 -5.05 20.50
C LEU A 219 -2.23 -5.29 21.63
N PRO A 220 -2.47 -4.29 22.52
CA PRO A 220 -3.57 -4.35 23.45
C PRO A 220 -4.90 -4.63 22.77
N ARG A 221 -5.74 -5.47 23.38
CA ARG A 221 -7.06 -5.88 22.83
C ARG A 221 -7.93 -4.70 22.39
N GLN A 222 -7.82 -3.58 23.10
CA GLN A 222 -8.57 -2.37 22.79
C GLN A 222 -8.11 -1.69 21.48
N ILE A 223 -6.81 -1.77 21.15
CA ILE A 223 -6.30 -1.33 19.84
C ILE A 223 -6.83 -2.24 18.73
N LEU A 224 -6.80 -3.56 18.94
CA LEU A 224 -7.38 -4.52 17.98
C LEU A 224 -8.86 -4.24 17.71
N ARG A 225 -9.65 -3.94 18.76
CA ARG A 225 -11.05 -3.51 18.63
C ARG A 225 -11.19 -2.22 17.82
N GLY A 226 -10.32 -1.23 18.05
CA GLY A 226 -10.33 0.01 17.28
C GLY A 226 -10.00 -0.19 15.80
N LEU A 227 -9.00 -1.02 15.50
CA LEU A 227 -8.63 -1.38 14.13
C LEU A 227 -9.79 -2.08 13.41
N LEU A 228 -10.43 -3.04 14.07
CA LEU A 228 -11.62 -3.72 13.55
C LEU A 228 -12.79 -2.77 13.35
N ALA A 229 -13.11 -1.91 14.32
CA ALA A 229 -14.22 -0.97 14.21
C ALA A 229 -14.08 -0.04 13.00
N ASN A 230 -12.86 0.30 12.60
CA ASN A 230 -12.59 1.11 11.42
C ASN A 230 -12.63 0.31 10.11
N ARG A 231 -12.47 -1.02 10.17
CA ARG A 231 -12.38 -1.91 9.01
C ARG A 231 -13.70 -2.61 8.67
N ILE A 232 -14.41 -3.12 9.68
CA ILE A 232 -15.65 -3.91 9.52
C ILE A 232 -16.68 -3.25 8.58
N PRO A 233 -16.95 -1.92 8.64
CA PRO A 233 -17.88 -1.28 7.73
C PRO A 233 -17.52 -1.41 6.24
N ASN A 234 -16.29 -1.80 5.92
CA ASN A 234 -15.79 -1.98 4.56
C ASN A 234 -15.70 -3.47 4.16
N ASN A 235 -15.94 -4.43 5.08
CA ASN A 235 -15.64 -5.84 4.85
C ASN A 235 -16.44 -6.44 3.68
N ASP A 236 -17.73 -6.14 3.54
CA ASP A 236 -18.54 -6.68 2.43
C ASP A 236 -17.97 -6.24 1.08
N PHE A 237 -17.56 -4.97 1.00
CA PHE A 237 -16.92 -4.44 -0.19
C PHE A 237 -15.52 -5.03 -0.43
N TYR A 238 -14.75 -5.24 0.64
CA TYR A 238 -13.47 -5.91 0.53
C TYR A 238 -13.62 -7.36 0.04
N LYS A 239 -14.72 -8.05 0.34
CA LYS A 239 -15.00 -9.37 -0.25
C LYS A 239 -15.20 -9.28 -1.75
N GLU A 240 -16.01 -8.33 -2.24
CA GLU A 240 -16.20 -8.11 -3.68
C GLU A 240 -14.87 -7.86 -4.40
N VAL A 241 -14.08 -6.92 -3.88
CA VAL A 241 -12.75 -6.60 -4.43
C VAL A 241 -11.81 -7.80 -4.34
N PHE A 242 -11.84 -8.56 -3.25
CA PHE A 242 -11.02 -9.76 -3.07
C PHE A 242 -11.30 -10.79 -4.15
N MET A 243 -12.58 -11.09 -4.41
CA MET A 243 -12.99 -12.07 -5.43
C MET A 243 -12.49 -11.67 -6.82
N GLU A 244 -12.53 -10.38 -7.16
CA GLU A 244 -12.00 -9.88 -8.43
C GLU A 244 -10.47 -9.97 -8.52
N ILE A 245 -9.75 -9.82 -7.41
CA ILE A 245 -8.28 -9.89 -7.37
C ILE A 245 -7.77 -11.34 -7.45
N VAL A 246 -8.43 -12.28 -6.78
CA VAL A 246 -8.05 -13.70 -6.82
C VAL A 246 -8.66 -14.46 -7.99
N GLY A 247 -9.61 -13.83 -8.68
CA GLY A 247 -10.23 -14.34 -9.90
C GLY A 247 -9.25 -14.55 -11.05
N GLU A 248 -9.67 -15.33 -12.05
CA GLU A 248 -8.85 -15.74 -13.19
C GLU A 248 -8.19 -14.58 -13.94
N LYS A 249 -8.91 -13.48 -14.12
CA LYS A 249 -8.44 -12.29 -14.84
C LYS A 249 -7.29 -11.55 -14.14
N SER A 250 -7.14 -11.74 -12.83
CA SER A 250 -6.32 -10.89 -11.95
C SER A 250 -5.17 -11.64 -11.27
N ARG A 251 -5.37 -12.93 -10.96
CA ARG A 251 -4.47 -13.68 -10.07
C ARG A 251 -3.03 -13.77 -10.56
N HIS A 252 -2.81 -13.74 -11.89
CA HIS A 252 -1.50 -13.81 -12.52
C HIS A 252 -1.21 -12.62 -13.46
N SER A 253 -1.96 -11.51 -13.35
CA SER A 253 -1.83 -10.41 -14.31
C SER A 253 -0.45 -9.79 -14.38
N LEU A 254 0.29 -9.73 -13.26
CA LEU A 254 1.66 -9.23 -13.29
C LEU A 254 2.54 -10.18 -14.11
N GLN A 255 2.48 -11.49 -13.87
CA GLN A 255 3.23 -12.52 -14.60
C GLN A 255 3.04 -12.37 -16.12
N GLU A 256 1.78 -12.23 -16.54
CA GLU A 256 1.39 -12.13 -17.95
C GLU A 256 1.96 -10.89 -18.63
N ASN A 257 2.22 -9.82 -17.87
CA ASN A 257 2.64 -8.53 -18.40
C ASN A 257 4.13 -8.21 -18.20
N LEU A 258 4.91 -9.07 -17.55
CA LEU A 258 6.34 -8.81 -17.26
C LEU A 258 7.15 -8.44 -18.51
N HIS A 259 6.91 -9.13 -19.62
CA HIS A 259 7.62 -8.94 -20.89
C HIS A 259 7.41 -7.55 -21.54
N LEU A 260 6.41 -6.79 -21.10
CA LEU A 260 6.10 -5.45 -21.60
C LEU A 260 6.74 -4.34 -20.75
N ILE A 261 7.26 -4.66 -19.56
CA ILE A 261 7.82 -3.67 -18.64
C ILE A 261 9.19 -3.22 -19.15
N THR A 262 9.31 -1.93 -19.46
CA THR A 262 10.56 -1.30 -19.95
C THR A 262 11.17 -0.31 -18.97
N SER A 263 10.42 0.15 -17.97
CA SER A 263 10.92 1.04 -16.92
C SER A 263 11.90 0.31 -15.99
N ALA A 264 12.84 1.04 -15.37
CA ALA A 264 13.71 0.46 -14.35
C ALA A 264 12.89 -0.07 -13.16
N VAL A 265 13.17 -1.30 -12.73
CA VAL A 265 12.43 -2.01 -11.68
C VAL A 265 13.30 -2.27 -10.46
N GLN A 266 12.76 -1.96 -9.28
CA GLN A 266 13.27 -2.46 -8.00
C GLN A 266 12.25 -3.43 -7.40
N VAL A 267 12.72 -4.50 -6.78
CA VAL A 267 11.93 -5.46 -6.03
C VAL A 267 12.42 -5.46 -4.58
N ILE A 268 11.51 -5.35 -3.62
CA ILE A 268 11.81 -5.48 -2.20
C ILE A 268 10.90 -6.59 -1.64
N TRP A 269 11.48 -7.58 -0.97
CA TRP A 269 10.71 -8.70 -0.42
C TRP A 269 11.16 -9.07 0.99
N GLY A 270 10.21 -9.37 1.87
CA GLY A 270 10.50 -9.99 3.16
C GLY A 270 10.73 -11.50 3.01
N MET A 271 11.80 -12.05 3.56
CA MET A 271 12.12 -13.47 3.39
C MET A 271 11.13 -14.41 4.08
N GLU A 272 10.42 -13.92 5.09
CA GLU A 272 9.43 -14.68 5.87
C GLU A 272 7.99 -14.26 5.53
N ASP A 273 7.78 -13.81 4.29
CA ASP A 273 6.46 -13.48 3.77
C ASP A 273 5.57 -14.73 3.63
N GLN A 274 4.54 -14.81 4.47
CA GLN A 274 3.56 -15.90 4.46
C GLN A 274 2.29 -15.57 3.66
N VAL A 275 2.20 -14.38 3.05
CA VAL A 275 1.10 -13.98 2.18
C VAL A 275 1.43 -14.32 0.73
N VAL A 276 2.59 -13.89 0.24
CA VAL A 276 3.12 -14.25 -1.08
C VAL A 276 4.58 -14.65 -0.93
N ASP A 277 4.91 -15.83 -1.41
CA ASP A 277 6.20 -16.44 -1.14
C ASP A 277 7.35 -15.68 -1.84
N VAL A 278 8.49 -15.56 -1.16
CA VAL A 278 9.68 -14.85 -1.64
C VAL A 278 10.26 -15.42 -2.95
N SER A 279 9.92 -16.67 -3.31
CA SER A 279 10.27 -17.28 -4.60
C SER A 279 9.77 -16.46 -5.79
N GLY A 280 8.74 -15.61 -5.61
CA GLY A 280 8.32 -14.64 -6.63
C GLY A 280 9.42 -13.64 -7.03
N ALA A 281 10.37 -13.34 -6.16
CA ALA A 281 11.51 -12.47 -6.49
C ALA A 281 12.40 -13.09 -7.57
N ALA A 282 12.60 -14.41 -7.55
CA ALA A 282 13.36 -15.12 -8.57
C ALA A 282 12.64 -15.11 -9.93
N VAL A 283 11.30 -15.21 -9.92
CA VAL A 283 10.48 -15.10 -11.13
C VAL A 283 10.64 -13.71 -11.77
N LEU A 284 10.58 -12.65 -10.96
CA LEU A 284 10.81 -11.28 -11.44
C LEU A 284 12.23 -11.11 -11.99
N GLN A 285 13.25 -11.59 -11.27
CA GLN A 285 14.65 -11.48 -11.71
C GLN A 285 14.92 -12.22 -13.03
N ALA A 286 14.27 -13.37 -13.25
CA ALA A 286 14.39 -14.13 -14.48
C ALA A 286 13.73 -13.43 -15.68
N ALA A 287 12.56 -12.81 -15.48
CA ALA A 287 11.84 -12.10 -16.53
C ALA A 287 12.38 -10.68 -16.80
N LEU A 288 12.94 -10.03 -15.78
CA LEU A 288 13.44 -8.66 -15.79
C LEU A 288 14.90 -8.66 -15.33
N PRO A 289 15.86 -9.07 -16.18
CA PRO A 289 17.24 -9.33 -15.76
C PRO A 289 17.97 -8.11 -15.18
N ASN A 290 17.50 -6.90 -15.50
CA ASN A 290 18.07 -5.65 -14.99
C ASN A 290 17.35 -5.10 -13.75
N CYS A 291 16.38 -5.82 -13.16
CA CYS A 291 15.75 -5.38 -11.93
C CYS A 291 16.70 -5.47 -10.74
N GLN A 292 16.64 -4.52 -9.82
CA GLN A 292 17.35 -4.58 -8.54
C GLN A 292 16.50 -5.30 -7.50
N VAL A 293 16.96 -6.43 -6.98
CA VAL A 293 16.24 -7.21 -5.96
C VAL A 293 16.89 -7.06 -4.60
N GLU A 294 16.08 -6.73 -3.59
CA GLU A 294 16.48 -6.60 -2.19
C GLU A 294 15.62 -7.54 -1.33
N LEU A 295 16.23 -8.57 -0.77
CA LEU A 295 15.59 -9.50 0.16
C LEU A 295 15.92 -9.09 1.60
N LEU A 296 14.92 -9.05 2.47
CA LEU A 296 15.05 -8.58 3.84
C LEU A 296 14.85 -9.73 4.83
N ASP A 297 15.90 -10.06 5.59
CA ASP A 297 15.82 -11.06 6.66
C ASP A 297 14.91 -10.61 7.82
N ASN A 298 14.26 -11.59 8.45
CA ASN A 298 13.38 -11.41 9.60
C ASN A 298 12.22 -10.43 9.33
N CYS A 299 11.71 -10.40 8.10
CA CYS A 299 10.70 -9.50 7.61
C CYS A 299 9.62 -10.29 6.86
N GLY A 300 8.36 -10.10 7.22
CA GLY A 300 7.22 -10.67 6.53
C GLY A 300 6.70 -9.77 5.41
N HIS A 301 5.43 -9.98 5.06
CA HIS A 301 4.72 -9.24 4.02
C HIS A 301 4.66 -7.72 4.25
N SER A 302 4.54 -7.31 5.51
CA SER A 302 4.35 -5.91 5.92
C SER A 302 5.68 -5.16 6.04
N VAL A 303 6.47 -5.15 4.98
CA VAL A 303 7.80 -4.50 4.91
C VAL A 303 7.75 -3.05 5.40
N MET A 304 6.69 -2.31 5.05
CA MET A 304 6.51 -0.91 5.45
C MET A 304 6.31 -0.74 6.97
N LEU A 305 5.81 -1.75 7.66
CA LEU A 305 5.61 -1.74 9.10
C LEU A 305 6.84 -2.27 9.84
N GLU A 306 7.45 -3.34 9.34
CA GLU A 306 8.55 -4.05 10.01
C GLU A 306 9.93 -3.45 9.75
N ARG A 307 10.15 -2.89 8.56
CA ARG A 307 11.43 -2.33 8.11
C ARG A 307 11.30 -0.92 7.53
N PRO A 308 10.54 0.02 8.14
CA PRO A 308 10.19 1.30 7.53
C PRO A 308 11.40 2.16 7.14
N ARG A 309 12.44 2.20 7.99
CA ARG A 309 13.65 2.98 7.71
C ARG A 309 14.47 2.39 6.57
N LYS A 310 14.61 1.06 6.53
CA LYS A 310 15.35 0.36 5.48
C LYS A 310 14.60 0.46 4.15
N ALA A 311 13.29 0.23 4.14
CA ALA A 311 12.44 0.38 2.96
C ALA A 311 12.50 1.81 2.38
N ALA A 312 12.34 2.83 3.23
CA ALA A 312 12.46 4.22 2.81
C ALA A 312 13.83 4.53 2.20
N LYS A 313 14.92 4.00 2.78
CA LYS A 313 16.27 4.17 2.23
C LYS A 313 16.42 3.49 0.87
N LEU A 314 16.02 2.23 0.75
CA LEU A 314 16.12 1.45 -0.50
C LEU A 314 15.37 2.12 -1.65
N ILE A 315 14.14 2.58 -1.39
CA ILE A 315 13.30 3.27 -2.39
C ILE A 315 13.99 4.56 -2.85
N MET A 316 14.49 5.38 -1.91
CA MET A 316 15.11 6.66 -2.25
C MET A 316 16.46 6.48 -2.95
N ASP A 317 17.31 5.55 -2.49
CA ASP A 317 18.60 5.25 -3.14
C ASP A 317 18.39 4.83 -4.59
N PHE A 318 17.41 3.95 -4.84
CA PHE A 318 17.04 3.53 -6.20
C PHE A 318 16.54 4.70 -7.04
N LEU A 319 15.62 5.51 -6.50
CA LEU A 319 15.11 6.70 -7.20
C LEU A 319 16.23 7.66 -7.60
N TYR A 320 17.18 7.93 -6.70
CA TYR A 320 18.32 8.80 -7.00
C TYR A 320 19.24 8.21 -8.07
N ALA A 321 19.51 6.90 -8.03
CA ALA A 321 20.34 6.23 -9.03
C ALA A 321 19.75 6.35 -10.45
N GLN A 322 18.42 6.29 -10.60
CA GLN A 322 17.76 6.46 -11.89
C GLN A 322 17.82 7.91 -12.42
N GLY A 323 17.76 8.89 -11.52
CA GLY A 323 17.92 10.31 -11.88
C GLY A 323 19.28 10.61 -12.51
N VAL A 324 20.36 10.12 -11.90
CA VAL A 324 21.75 10.30 -12.39
C VAL A 324 21.96 9.66 -13.76
N SER A 325 21.42 8.45 -13.97
CA SER A 325 21.49 7.76 -15.27
C SER A 325 20.84 8.58 -16.39
N SER A 326 19.66 9.16 -16.12
CA SER A 326 18.92 9.95 -17.11
C SER A 326 19.59 11.27 -17.52
N GLU A 327 20.34 11.92 -16.61
CA GLU A 327 21.09 13.14 -16.91
C GLU A 327 22.33 12.88 -17.75
N ASN A 328 23.02 11.75 -17.52
CA ASN A 328 24.20 11.38 -18.29
C ASN A 328 23.85 11.03 -19.75
N THR A 329 22.73 10.35 -19.98
CA THR A 329 22.25 10.05 -21.35
C THR A 329 21.88 11.32 -22.13
N LYS A 330 21.28 12.32 -21.46
CA LYS A 330 20.95 13.62 -22.08
C LYS A 330 22.16 14.50 -22.40
N LYS A 331 23.30 14.31 -21.73
CA LYS A 331 24.54 15.06 -22.02
C LYS A 331 25.34 14.48 -23.18
N LEU A 332 25.03 13.24 -23.58
CA LEU A 332 25.73 12.51 -24.64
C LEU A 332 24.95 12.49 -25.98
N SER A 333 23.72 13.00 -25.99
CA SER A 333 22.86 13.19 -27.19
C SER A 333 22.89 14.63 -27.67
#